data_AF-A0A5B8VWA2-F1
#
_entry.id   AF-A0A5B8VWA2-F1
#
_cell.length_a   1.000
_cell.length_b   1.000
_cell.length_c   1.000
_cell.angle_alpha   90.00
_cell.angle_beta   90.00
_cell.angle_gamma   90.00
#
_symmetry.space_group_name_H-M   'P 1'
#
loop_
_entity.id
_entity.type
_entity.pdbx_description
1 polymer ?
#
loop_
_entity_poly.entity_id
_entity_poly.type
_entity_poly.pdbx_seq_one_letter_code
_entity_poly.pdbx_strand_id
1 'polypeptide(L)'
;MDRILFPRSNFDDLRNCPIDKLEEDISRTSIRLKLQGNLATDHDRERYKQELDKLSVFKYISQLRKGKLSYEDFNQKVELTS
;
A
#
# COMPACT_ATOMS: atom_id res chain seq x y z
N MET A 1 -6.26 -15.02 -6.62
CA MET A 1 -5.87 -13.63 -6.29
C MET A 1 -4.46 -13.72 -5.76
N ASP A 2 -3.48 -13.18 -6.49
CA ASP A 2 -2.12 -13.03 -5.98
C ASP A 2 -2.14 -12.06 -4.80
N ARG A 3 -1.49 -12.44 -3.70
CA ARG A 3 -1.32 -11.58 -2.53
C ARG A 3 -0.24 -10.56 -2.82
N ILE A 4 -0.40 -9.35 -2.28
CA ILE A 4 0.66 -8.34 -2.38
C ILE A 4 1.74 -8.70 -1.35
N LEU A 5 2.95 -8.98 -1.83
CA LEU A 5 4.11 -9.16 -0.95
C LEU A 5 4.48 -7.81 -0.35
N PHE A 6 4.55 -7.75 0.98
CA PHE A 6 4.88 -6.52 1.68
C PHE A 6 5.84 -6.77 2.85
N PRO A 7 6.96 -6.03 2.98
CA PRO A 7 7.91 -6.22 4.06
C PRO A 7 7.26 -6.02 5.43
N ARG A 8 7.48 -6.98 6.34
CA ARG A 8 6.94 -6.92 7.69
C ARG A 8 7.50 -5.74 8.50
N SER A 9 8.75 -5.38 8.27
CA SER A 9 9.38 -4.18 8.84
C SER A 9 8.57 -2.92 8.50
N ASN A 10 8.30 -2.70 7.22
CA ASN A 10 7.50 -1.56 6.76
C ASN A 10 6.07 -1.58 7.32
N PHE A 11 5.47 -2.77 7.47
CA PHE A 11 4.14 -2.88 8.06
C PHE A 11 4.14 -2.41 9.51
N ASP A 12 5.13 -2.83 10.29
CA ASP A 12 5.26 -2.44 11.71
C ASP A 12 5.45 -0.93 11.85
N ASP A 13 6.31 -0.32 11.03
CA ASP A 13 6.49 1.14 10.95
C ASP A 13 5.16 1.86 10.67
N LEU A 14 4.40 1.42 9.66
CA LEU A 14 3.13 2.07 9.28
C LEU A 14 2.00 1.82 10.30
N ARG A 15 2.07 0.70 11.01
CA ARG A 15 1.14 0.37 12.10
C ARG A 15 1.35 1.28 13.31
N ASN A 16 2.60 1.56 13.65
CA ASN A 16 2.99 2.35 14.83
C ASN A 16 3.08 3.87 14.57
N CYS A 17 3.21 4.29 13.31
CA CYS A 17 3.24 5.70 12.89
C CYS A 17 1.91 6.44 13.21
N PRO A 18 1.88 7.77 13.40
CA PRO A 18 0.62 8.53 13.47
C PRO A 18 -0.31 8.27 12.27
N ILE A 19 -1.61 8.12 12.51
CA ILE A 19 -2.57 7.81 11.44
C ILE A 19 -2.67 8.93 10.41
N ASP A 20 -2.58 10.20 10.83
CA ASP A 20 -2.58 11.35 9.93
C ASP A 20 -1.43 11.31 8.92
N LYS A 21 -0.25 10.87 9.37
CA LYS A 21 0.93 10.72 8.51
C LYS A 21 0.72 9.59 7.48
N LEU A 22 0.14 8.46 7.90
CA LEU A 22 -0.22 7.38 6.99
C LEU A 22 -1.22 7.85 5.92
N GLU A 23 -2.25 8.60 6.30
CA GLU A 23 -3.25 9.15 5.37
C GLU A 23 -2.67 10.19 4.42
N GLU A 24 -1.73 11.02 4.90
CA GLU A 24 -0.97 11.94 4.07
C GLU A 24 -0.13 11.18 3.03
N ASP A 25 0.58 10.13 3.42
CA ASP A 25 1.38 9.30 2.51
C ASP A 25 0.52 8.56 1.47
N ILE A 26 -0.65 8.07 1.85
CA ILE A 26 -1.67 7.52 0.93
C ILE A 26 -2.08 8.59 -0.09
N SER A 27 -2.39 9.80 0.38
CA SER A 27 -2.85 10.90 -0.47
C SER A 27 -1.77 11.35 -1.44
N ARG A 28 -0.53 11.54 -0.95
CA ARG A 28 0.64 11.92 -1.76
C ARG A 28 0.94 10.88 -2.83
N THR A 29 0.93 9.60 -2.47
CA THR A 29 1.18 8.49 -3.41
C THR A 29 0.08 8.40 -4.46
N SER A 30 -1.19 8.56 -4.07
CA SER A 30 -2.33 8.59 -4.99
C SER A 30 -2.24 9.74 -6.00
N ILE A 31 -1.84 10.94 -5.55
CA ILE A 31 -1.62 12.09 -6.44
C ILE A 31 -0.46 11.81 -7.40
N ARG A 32 0.68 11.29 -6.91
CA ARG A 32 1.83 10.93 -7.74
C ARG A 32 1.45 9.95 -8.85
N LEU A 33 0.70 8.90 -8.52
CA LEU A 33 0.21 7.92 -9.50
C LEU A 33 -0.71 8.56 -10.55
N LYS A 34 -1.62 9.45 -10.14
CA LYS A 34 -2.50 10.18 -11.08
C LYS A 34 -1.75 11.11 -12.03
N LEU A 35 -0.62 11.68 -11.57
CA LEU A 35 0.22 12.56 -12.37
C LEU A 35 1.17 11.80 -13.30
N GLN A 36 1.31 10.48 -13.14
CA GLN A 36 2.10 9.63 -14.04
C GLN A 36 1.36 9.47 -15.38
N GLY A 37 1.55 10.44 -16.28
CA GLY A 37 0.76 10.56 -17.50
C GLY A 37 1.07 9.57 -18.62
N ASN A 38 2.29 9.00 -18.69
CA ASN A 38 2.67 8.07 -19.77
C ASN A 38 3.46 6.87 -19.24
N LEU A 39 2.82 5.70 -19.20
CA LEU A 39 3.44 4.39 -18.95
C LEU A 39 3.95 3.79 -20.26
N ALA A 40 4.90 4.50 -20.88
CA ALA A 40 5.35 4.23 -22.24
C ALA A 40 6.19 2.95 -22.35
N THR A 41 6.94 2.60 -21.30
CA THR A 41 7.79 1.40 -21.27
C THR A 41 7.23 0.32 -20.35
N ASP A 42 7.64 -0.93 -20.58
CA ASP A 42 7.28 -2.06 -19.71
C ASP A 42 7.78 -1.85 -18.27
N HIS A 43 8.98 -1.27 -18.14
CA HIS A 43 9.57 -0.90 -16.85
C HIS A 43 8.76 0.20 -16.12
N ASP A 44 8.22 1.19 -16.83
CA ASP A 44 7.32 2.19 -16.23
C ASP A 44 6.02 1.56 -15.74
N ARG A 45 5.48 0.59 -16.49
CA ARG A 45 4.27 -0.15 -16.11
C ARG A 45 4.51 -1.02 -14.88
N GLU A 46 5.66 -1.69 -14.80
CA GLU A 46 6.03 -2.49 -13.65
C GLU A 46 6.20 -1.62 -12.40
N ARG A 47 6.94 -0.50 -12.50
CA ARG A 47 7.08 0.46 -11.41
C ARG A 47 5.72 1.02 -10.96
N TYR A 48 4.85 1.36 -11.92
CA TYR A 48 3.51 1.87 -11.63
C TYR A 48 2.66 0.82 -10.90
N LYS A 49 2.75 -0.45 -11.32
CA LYS A 49 2.10 -1.56 -10.63
C LYS A 49 2.61 -1.72 -9.20
N GLN A 50 3.93 -1.68 -8.98
CA GLN A 50 4.51 -1.75 -7.64
C GLN A 50 4.03 -0.60 -6.74
N GLU A 51 3.93 0.62 -7.27
CA GLU A 51 3.42 1.77 -6.53
C GLU A 51 1.91 1.66 -6.23
N LEU A 52 1.12 1.08 -7.14
CA LEU A 52 -0.29 0.74 -6.91
C LEU A 52 -0.47 -0.31 -5.82
N ASP A 53 0.34 -1.37 -5.85
CA ASP A 53 0.33 -2.43 -4.85
C ASP A 53 0.68 -1.85 -3.46
N LYS A 54 1.73 -1.03 -3.39
CA LYS A 54 2.12 -0.31 -2.16
C LYS A 54 1.01 0.60 -1.64
N LEU A 55 0.38 1.39 -2.51
CA LEU A 55 -0.76 2.24 -2.14
C LEU A 55 -1.93 1.42 -1.59
N SER A 56 -2.19 0.25 -2.19
CA SER A 56 -3.26 -0.66 -1.75
C SER A 56 -2.98 -1.20 -0.35
N VAL A 57 -1.74 -1.64 -0.08
CA VAL A 57 -1.32 -2.06 1.26
C VAL A 57 -1.49 -0.93 2.28
N PHE A 58 -1.08 0.30 1.96
CA PHE A 58 -1.22 1.43 2.88
C PHE A 58 -2.69 1.68 3.25
N LYS A 59 -3.59 1.58 2.28
CA LYS A 59 -5.04 1.69 2.52
C LYS A 59 -5.55 0.55 3.40
N TYR A 60 -5.10 -0.69 3.18
CA TYR A 60 -5.47 -1.82 4.04
C TYR A 60 -4.96 -1.65 5.46
N ILE A 61 -3.73 -1.18 5.66
CA ILE A 61 -3.18 -0.85 6.99
C ILE A 61 -4.01 0.25 7.65
N SER A 62 -4.37 1.31 6.92
CA SER A 62 -5.23 2.38 7.44
C SER A 62 -6.60 1.85 7.87
N GLN A 63 -7.23 1.00 7.05
CA GLN A 63 -8.52 0.38 7.38
C GLN A 63 -8.41 -0.54 8.61
N LEU A 64 -7.35 -1.34 8.71
CA LEU A 64 -7.06 -2.20 9.85
C LEU A 64 -6.95 -1.36 11.14
N ARG A 65 -6.18 -0.28 11.11
CA ARG A 65 -6.00 0.63 12.27
C ARG A 65 -7.27 1.37 12.67
N LYS A 66 -8.14 1.66 11.71
CA LYS A 66 -9.46 2.28 11.93
C LYS A 66 -10.52 1.25 12.36
N GLY A 67 -10.18 -0.03 12.48
CA GLY A 67 -11.13 -1.10 12.82
C GLY A 67 -12.15 -1.42 11.72
N LYS A 68 -11.90 -0.98 10.48
CA LYS A 68 -12.78 -1.21 9.31
C LYS A 68 -12.46 -2.49 8.54
N LEU A 69 -11.31 -3.08 8.80
CA LEU A 69 -10.82 -4.30 8.18
C LEU A 69 -10.32 -5.23 9.30
N SER A 70 -10.65 -6.52 9.25
CA SER A 70 -10.09 -7.49 10.18
C SER A 70 -8.67 -7.87 9.78
N TYR A 71 -7.89 -8.41 10.72
CA TYR A 71 -6.55 -8.92 10.41
C TYR A 71 -6.61 -10.14 9.47
N GLU A 72 -7.70 -10.91 9.52
CA GLU A 72 -7.91 -12.05 8.62
C GLU A 72 -8.14 -11.58 7.18
N ASP A 73 -9.02 -10.60 6.97
CA ASP A 73 -9.26 -9.99 5.66
C ASP A 73 -7.99 -9.32 5.11
N PHE A 74 -7.19 -8.70 5.98
CA PHE A 74 -5.89 -8.14 5.62
C PHE A 74 -4.96 -9.22 5.05
N ASN A 75 -4.81 -10.35 5.74
CA ASN A 75 -3.94 -11.46 5.33
C ASN A 75 -4.43 -12.19 4.06
N GLN A 76 -5.71 -12.04 3.70
CA GLN A 76 -6.19 -12.52 2.40
C GLN A 76 -5.71 -11.65 1.23
N LYS A 77 -5.33 -10.39 1.48
CA LYS A 77 -4.88 -9.43 0.46
C LYS A 77 -3.37 -9.22 0.46
N VAL A 78 -2.75 -9.25 1.63
CA VAL A 78 -1.34 -8.91 1.84
C VAL A 78 -0.62 -10.08 2.49
N GLU A 79 0.53 -10.43 1.96
CA GLU A 79 1.45 -11.39 2.56
C GLU A 79 2.65 -10.64 3.14
N LEU A 80 2.81 -10.70 4.46
CA LEU A 80 3.92 -10.06 5.14
C LEU A 80 5.18 -10.92 5.01
N THR A 81 6.15 -10.44 4.23
CA THR A 81 7.43 -11.12 4.04
C THR A 81 8.42 -10.73 5.14
N SER A 82 9.19 -11.71 5.62
CA SER A 82 10.27 -11.50 6.61
C SER A 82 11.40 -10.64 6.06
#